data_AF-A0AAD8TLM8-F1
#
_entry.id   AF-A0AAD8TLM8-F1
#
_cell.length_a   1.000
_cell.length_b   1.000
_cell.length_c   1.000
_cell.angle_alpha   90.00
_cell.angle_beta   90.00
_cell.angle_gamma   90.00
#
_symmetry.space_group_name_H-M   'P 1'
#
loop_
_entity.id
_entity.type
_entity.pdbx_description
1 polymer ?
#
loop_
_entity_poly.entity_id
_entity_poly.type
_entity_poly.pdbx_seq_one_letter_code
_entity_poly.pdbx_strand_id
1 'polypeptide(L)'
;MRSEPWARLPAVRRSLQEAAASYAHCQAAALAARSTGRSRSRRWTSLRYLDLRSNSFVGDLGAYDFSGLFNLTLFDVAANNFSGTPMPLSIYFCTSMTALCVGNNEITGQVAPEIGNMRELQFISLTINYFTNISGMLTSGVARTSPLTTLLVSYTIDACIKAAVSQ
;
A
#
# COMPACT_ATOMS: atom_id res chain seq x y z
N MET A 1 -21.21 -21.05 -25.97
CA MET A 1 -20.95 -20.41 -24.67
C MET A 1 -22.02 -20.88 -23.70
N ARG A 2 -21.66 -21.76 -22.76
CA ARG A 2 -22.61 -22.35 -21.80
C ARG A 2 -22.95 -21.29 -20.76
N SER A 3 -24.23 -21.03 -20.53
CA SER A 3 -24.68 -20.19 -19.43
C SER A 3 -24.41 -20.93 -18.12
N GLU A 4 -23.58 -20.35 -17.26
CA GLU A 4 -23.28 -20.84 -15.91
C GLU A 4 -24.57 -21.02 -15.08
N PRO A 5 -24.97 -22.26 -14.71
CA PRO A 5 -26.26 -22.54 -14.09
C PRO A 5 -26.47 -21.86 -12.73
N TRP A 6 -25.37 -21.58 -12.01
CA TRP A 6 -25.40 -20.94 -10.70
C TRP A 6 -25.83 -19.47 -10.74
N ALA A 7 -25.72 -18.79 -11.90
CA ALA A 7 -26.14 -17.40 -12.07
C ALA A 7 -27.68 -17.19 -12.08
N ARG A 8 -28.47 -18.28 -12.12
CA ARG A 8 -29.95 -18.23 -12.05
C ARG A 8 -30.50 -18.37 -10.63
N LEU A 9 -29.66 -18.64 -9.64
CA LEU A 9 -30.09 -18.76 -8.25
C LEU A 9 -30.50 -17.39 -7.70
N PRO A 10 -31.70 -17.25 -7.09
CA PRO A 10 -32.21 -15.95 -6.62
C PRO A 10 -31.27 -15.24 -5.65
N ALA A 11 -30.55 -15.99 -4.81
CA ALA A 11 -29.56 -15.45 -3.87
C ALA A 11 -28.34 -14.87 -4.59
N VAL A 12 -27.79 -15.58 -5.58
CA VAL A 12 -26.66 -15.12 -6.40
C VAL A 12 -27.04 -13.88 -7.21
N ARG A 13 -28.26 -13.85 -7.78
CA ARG A 13 -28.76 -12.71 -8.54
C ARG A 13 -28.90 -11.46 -7.66
N ARG A 14 -29.37 -11.63 -6.42
CA ARG A 14 -29.48 -10.54 -5.44
C ARG A 14 -28.10 -10.01 -5.05
N SER A 15 -27.14 -10.89 -4.75
CA SER A 15 -25.76 -10.48 -4.44
C SER A 15 -25.05 -9.80 -5.61
N LEU A 16 -25.29 -10.25 -6.86
CA LEU A 16 -24.78 -9.58 -8.05
C LEU A 16 -25.43 -8.21 -8.28
N GLN A 17 -26.73 -8.06 -7.97
CA GLN A 17 -27.43 -6.77 -8.04
C GLN A 17 -26.96 -5.80 -6.95
N GLU A 18 -26.70 -6.29 -5.74
CA GLU A 18 -26.15 -5.50 -4.63
C GLU A 18 -24.70 -5.08 -4.91
N ALA A 19 -23.87 -5.99 -5.45
CA ALA A 19 -22.52 -5.68 -5.88
C ALA A 19 -22.50 -4.67 -7.04
N ALA A 20 -23.39 -4.83 -8.03
CA ALA A 20 -23.54 -3.87 -9.13
C ALA A 20 -24.06 -2.51 -8.65
N ALA A 21 -24.96 -2.48 -7.67
CA ALA A 21 -25.44 -1.25 -7.06
C ALA A 21 -24.32 -0.54 -6.26
N SER A 22 -23.53 -1.29 -5.49
CA SER A 22 -22.35 -0.76 -4.79
C SER A 22 -21.31 -0.22 -5.77
N TYR A 23 -21.06 -0.94 -6.87
CA TYR A 23 -20.14 -0.50 -7.92
C TYR A 23 -20.64 0.76 -8.63
N ALA A 24 -21.93 0.84 -8.94
CA ALA A 24 -22.56 2.02 -9.53
C ALA A 24 -22.52 3.22 -8.56
N HIS A 25 -22.68 2.98 -7.25
CA HIS A 25 -22.56 4.03 -6.23
C HIS A 25 -21.10 4.54 -6.13
N CYS A 26 -20.11 3.65 -6.18
CA CYS A 26 -18.70 4.02 -6.22
C CYS A 26 -18.33 4.78 -7.50
N GLN A 27 -18.83 4.36 -8.67
CA GLN A 27 -18.63 5.07 -9.93
C GLN A 27 -19.30 6.45 -9.94
N ALA A 28 -20.54 6.55 -9.43
CA ALA A 28 -21.24 7.82 -9.31
C ALA A 28 -20.53 8.78 -8.35
N ALA A 29 -20.01 8.27 -7.22
CA ALA A 29 -19.19 9.05 -6.29
C ALA A 29 -17.86 9.51 -6.93
N ALA A 30 -17.22 8.67 -7.73
CA ALA A 30 -16.00 9.00 -8.47
C ALA A 30 -16.25 10.05 -9.58
N LEU A 31 -17.37 9.94 -10.30
CA LEU A 31 -17.79 10.91 -11.34
C LEU A 31 -18.19 12.25 -10.72
N ALA A 32 -18.91 12.23 -9.59
CA ALA A 32 -19.25 13.44 -8.84
C ALA A 32 -18.00 14.17 -8.34
N ALA A 33 -16.98 13.43 -7.89
CA ALA A 33 -15.69 13.98 -7.47
C ALA A 33 -14.92 14.67 -8.62
N ARG A 34 -15.12 14.26 -9.89
CA ARG A 34 -14.52 14.90 -11.07
C ARG A 34 -15.18 16.23 -11.45
N SER A 35 -16.45 16.44 -11.09
CA SER A 35 -17.22 17.65 -11.44
C SER A 35 -16.98 18.84 -10.51
N THR A 36 -16.47 18.58 -9.29
CA THR A 36 -16.09 19.62 -8.35
C THR A 36 -14.57 19.76 -8.37
N GLY A 37 -14.03 20.82 -8.99
CA GLY A 37 -12.59 21.16 -9.01
C GLY A 37 -11.99 21.52 -7.64
N ARG A 38 -12.51 20.93 -6.56
CA ARG A 38 -12.05 21.06 -5.19
C ARG A 38 -11.76 19.65 -4.73
N SER A 39 -10.48 19.26 -4.73
CA SER A 39 -10.01 18.07 -4.03
C SER A 39 -10.39 18.23 -2.56
N ARG A 40 -11.57 17.76 -2.19
CA ARG A 40 -11.91 17.53 -0.79
C ARG A 40 -11.06 16.33 -0.41
N SER A 41 -9.84 16.60 0.04
CA SER A 41 -9.05 15.67 0.83
C SER A 41 -9.99 15.18 1.93
N ARG A 42 -10.54 13.98 1.75
CA ARG A 42 -11.24 13.28 2.81
C ARG A 42 -10.14 12.92 3.79
N ARG A 43 -9.89 13.81 4.73
CA ARG A 43 -8.86 13.62 5.75
C ARG A 43 -9.43 12.58 6.71
N TRP A 44 -8.99 11.33 6.58
CA TRP A 44 -9.29 10.27 7.53
C TRP A 44 -8.43 10.47 8.78
N THR A 45 -8.60 11.62 9.43
CA THR A 45 -7.73 12.08 10.53
C THR A 45 -7.81 11.19 11.76
N SER A 46 -8.84 10.36 11.88
CA SER A 46 -9.00 9.40 12.98
C SER A 46 -8.58 7.98 12.61
N LEU A 47 -8.22 7.71 11.36
CA LEU A 47 -7.83 6.36 10.93
C LEU A 47 -6.46 6.02 11.52
N ARG A 48 -6.38 4.89 12.22
CA ARG A 48 -5.16 4.38 12.86
C ARG A 48 -4.65 3.08 12.24
N TYR A 49 -5.57 2.23 11.78
CA TYR A 49 -5.25 0.93 11.21
C TYR A 49 -5.87 0.83 9.83
N LEU A 50 -5.05 0.57 8.82
CA LEU A 50 -5.49 0.19 7.48
C LEU A 50 -4.93 -1.19 7.20
N ASP A 51 -5.81 -2.20 7.23
CA ASP A 51 -5.48 -3.59 6.92
C ASP A 51 -6.32 -4.04 5.73
N LEU A 52 -5.62 -4.30 4.62
CA LEU A 52 -6.15 -4.79 3.35
C LEU A 52 -5.49 -6.12 2.97
N ARG A 53 -4.79 -6.76 3.91
CA ARG A 53 -3.97 -7.94 3.66
C ARG A 53 -4.77 -9.09 3.04
N SER A 54 -4.12 -9.88 2.19
CA SER A 54 -4.67 -11.13 1.64
C SER A 54 -5.96 -10.93 0.83
N ASN A 55 -5.89 -10.00 -0.13
CA ASN A 55 -6.94 -9.76 -1.10
C ASN A 55 -6.38 -9.86 -2.53
N SER A 56 -7.20 -9.49 -3.52
CA SER A 56 -6.79 -9.39 -4.93
C SER A 56 -6.86 -7.94 -5.41
N PHE A 57 -6.52 -6.99 -4.53
CA PHE A 57 -6.52 -5.58 -4.91
C PHE A 57 -5.42 -5.30 -5.92
N VAL A 58 -5.75 -4.49 -6.91
CA VAL A 58 -4.86 -4.03 -7.97
C VAL A 58 -4.80 -2.51 -7.97
N GLY A 59 -3.75 -1.94 -8.55
CA GLY A 59 -3.59 -0.50 -8.72
C GLY A 59 -2.20 -0.01 -8.34
N ASP A 60 -1.87 1.18 -8.81
CA ASP A 60 -0.60 1.85 -8.53
C ASP A 60 -0.67 2.58 -7.20
N LEU A 61 0.09 2.12 -6.19
CA LEU A 61 0.13 2.80 -4.89
C LEU A 61 0.61 4.26 -4.98
N GLY A 62 1.46 4.58 -5.96
CA GLY A 62 1.96 5.92 -6.24
C GLY A 62 0.87 6.92 -6.64
N ALA A 63 -0.30 6.44 -7.09
CA ALA A 63 -1.42 7.29 -7.49
C ALA A 63 -2.26 7.82 -6.31
N TYR A 64 -2.04 7.32 -5.10
CA TYR A 64 -2.85 7.67 -3.92
C TYR A 64 -2.13 8.67 -3.00
N ASP A 65 -2.92 9.56 -2.39
CA ASP A 65 -2.45 10.56 -1.44
C ASP A 65 -2.74 10.12 0.01
N PHE A 66 -1.67 9.86 0.77
CA PHE A 66 -1.71 9.46 2.17
C PHE A 66 -1.48 10.64 3.14
N SER A 67 -1.33 11.87 2.64
CA SER A 67 -1.02 13.06 3.46
C SER A 67 -2.07 13.37 4.54
N GLY A 68 -3.30 12.88 4.38
CA GLY A 68 -4.39 13.01 5.33
C GLY A 68 -4.35 12.01 6.49
N LEU A 69 -3.48 10.99 6.45
CA LEU A 69 -3.46 9.85 7.37
C LEU A 69 -2.36 9.95 8.44
N PHE A 70 -2.09 11.16 8.95
CA PHE A 70 -1.01 11.42 9.90
C PHE A 70 -1.08 10.59 11.20
N ASN A 71 -2.27 10.14 11.60
CA ASN A 71 -2.51 9.31 12.78
C ASN A 71 -2.45 7.79 12.49
N LEU A 72 -2.10 7.39 11.26
CA LEU A 72 -2.03 5.99 10.88
C LEU A 72 -0.82 5.32 11.53
N THR A 73 -1.07 4.27 12.31
CA THR A 73 -0.07 3.48 13.03
C THR A 73 0.28 2.19 12.30
N LEU A 74 -0.69 1.57 11.62
CA LEU A 74 -0.51 0.35 10.84
C LEU A 74 -1.00 0.57 9.41
N PHE A 75 -0.11 0.30 8.45
CA PHE A 75 -0.45 0.16 7.05
C PHE A 75 -0.08 -1.25 6.58
N ASP A 76 -1.08 -2.07 6.33
CA ASP A 76 -0.92 -3.44 5.87
C ASP A 76 -1.68 -3.68 4.58
N VAL A 77 -0.94 -3.84 3.49
CA VAL A 77 -1.47 -4.16 2.16
C VAL A 77 -0.84 -5.44 1.63
N ALA A 78 -0.25 -6.25 2.51
CA ALA A 78 0.53 -7.41 2.09
C ALA A 78 -0.34 -8.48 1.40
N ALA A 79 0.25 -9.29 0.53
CA ALA A 79 -0.45 -10.35 -0.20
C ALA A 79 -1.63 -9.80 -1.02
N ASN A 80 -1.31 -8.93 -1.98
CA ASN A 80 -2.22 -8.36 -2.97
C ASN A 80 -1.51 -8.29 -4.34
N ASN A 81 -2.11 -7.63 -5.32
CA ASN A 81 -1.55 -7.34 -6.64
C ASN A 81 -1.34 -5.84 -6.83
N PHE A 82 -0.98 -5.11 -5.77
CA PHE A 82 -0.62 -3.71 -5.88
C PHE A 82 0.69 -3.56 -6.63
N SER A 83 0.75 -2.57 -7.53
CA SER A 83 1.92 -2.24 -8.32
C SER A 83 2.30 -0.77 -8.08
N GLY A 84 3.22 -0.25 -8.90
CA GLY A 84 3.62 1.15 -8.87
C GLY A 84 5.10 1.37 -8.64
N THR A 85 5.57 2.53 -9.12
CA THR A 85 6.94 3.03 -8.96
C THR A 85 6.96 4.54 -8.75
N PRO A 86 7.64 5.06 -7.73
CA PRO A 86 8.01 4.43 -6.44
C PRO A 86 6.84 4.46 -5.44
N MET A 87 7.05 3.96 -4.21
CA MET A 87 6.11 4.18 -3.10
C MET A 87 5.73 5.67 -3.02
N PRO A 88 4.44 6.00 -2.80
CA PRO A 88 3.94 7.38 -2.80
C PRO A 88 4.64 8.20 -1.71
N LEU A 89 5.24 9.34 -2.08
CA LEU A 89 5.95 10.21 -1.12
C LEU A 89 5.07 10.64 0.07
N SER A 90 3.76 10.73 -0.15
CA SER A 90 2.77 11.09 0.87
C SER A 90 2.67 10.06 2.01
N ILE A 91 3.05 8.79 1.80
CA ILE A 91 3.06 7.78 2.87
C ILE A 91 4.03 8.19 3.99
N TYR A 92 5.15 8.83 3.64
CA TYR A 92 6.18 9.26 4.58
C TYR A 92 5.76 10.43 5.47
N PHE A 93 4.58 11.01 5.24
CA PHE A 93 3.95 11.99 6.13
C PHE A 93 3.13 11.34 7.25
N CYS A 94 2.95 10.02 7.25
CA CYS A 94 2.32 9.27 8.33
C CYS A 94 3.33 9.08 9.48
N THR A 95 3.63 10.14 10.22
CA THR A 95 4.72 10.13 11.22
C THR A 95 4.45 9.24 12.43
N SER A 96 3.18 8.89 12.71
CA SER A 96 2.79 7.94 13.77
C SER A 96 2.85 6.48 13.33
N MET A 97 3.35 6.18 12.13
CA MET A 97 3.41 4.82 11.61
C MET A 97 4.43 3.97 12.38
N THR A 98 3.96 2.87 12.96
CA THR A 98 4.78 1.90 13.69
C THR A 98 5.08 0.66 12.86
N ALA A 99 4.18 0.30 11.94
CA ALA A 99 4.31 -0.88 11.09
C ALA A 99 3.88 -0.60 9.64
N LEU A 100 4.78 -0.90 8.71
CA LEU A 100 4.58 -0.81 7.26
C LEU A 100 4.76 -2.19 6.61
N CYS A 101 3.67 -2.79 6.16
CA CYS A 101 3.63 -4.13 5.56
C CYS A 101 3.14 -4.04 4.11
N VAL A 102 4.07 -4.11 3.16
CA VAL A 102 3.76 -4.08 1.72
C VAL A 102 4.17 -5.36 0.98
N GLY A 103 4.58 -6.38 1.74
CA GLY A 103 5.14 -7.62 1.18
C GLY A 103 4.19 -8.40 0.29
N ASN A 104 4.72 -9.23 -0.60
CA ASN A 104 3.95 -10.06 -1.54
C ASN A 104 2.98 -9.21 -2.39
N ASN A 105 3.58 -8.33 -3.20
CA ASN A 105 2.93 -7.45 -4.16
C ASN A 105 3.84 -7.30 -5.40
N GLU A 106 3.46 -6.44 -6.34
CA GLU A 106 4.18 -6.13 -7.58
C GLU A 106 4.81 -4.72 -7.53
N ILE A 107 5.15 -4.23 -6.33
CA ILE A 107 5.71 -2.88 -6.14
C ILE A 107 7.16 -2.84 -6.59
N THR A 108 7.51 -1.81 -7.34
CA THR A 108 8.80 -1.63 -8.01
C THR A 108 9.45 -0.30 -7.57
N GLY A 109 10.72 -0.08 -7.95
CA GLY A 109 11.43 1.19 -7.67
C GLY A 109 12.24 1.17 -6.37
N GLN A 110 12.53 2.36 -5.82
CA GLN A 110 13.34 2.51 -4.60
C GLN A 110 12.47 2.98 -3.44
N VAL A 111 12.83 2.58 -2.21
CA VAL A 111 12.29 3.22 -1.00
C VAL A 111 13.01 4.55 -0.83
N ALA A 112 12.24 5.64 -0.81
CA ALA A 112 12.80 6.99 -0.77
C ALA A 112 13.38 7.31 0.62
N PRO A 113 14.47 8.10 0.72
CA PRO A 113 15.11 8.46 2.00
C PRO A 113 14.16 9.07 3.04
N GLU A 114 13.07 9.68 2.57
CA GLU A 114 11.99 10.27 3.36
C GLU A 114 11.32 9.28 4.31
N ILE A 115 11.51 7.97 4.14
CA ILE A 115 11.12 6.97 5.13
C ILE A 115 11.69 7.25 6.53
N GLY A 116 12.83 7.96 6.63
CA GLY A 116 13.38 8.44 7.91
C GLY A 116 12.51 9.49 8.63
N ASN A 117 11.47 10.03 7.98
CA ASN A 117 10.48 10.89 8.64
C ASN A 117 9.54 10.10 9.55
N MET A 118 9.41 8.79 9.35
CA MET A 118 8.58 7.90 10.16
C MET A 118 9.34 7.51 11.44
N ARG A 119 9.43 8.44 12.38
CA ARG A 119 10.22 8.30 13.62
C ARG A 119 9.70 7.24 14.58
N GLU A 120 8.46 6.80 14.44
CA GLU A 120 7.87 5.74 15.28
C GLU A 120 7.95 4.34 14.64
N LEU A 121 8.53 4.24 13.44
CA LEU A 121 8.55 3.02 12.64
C LEU A 121 9.45 1.96 13.27
N GLN A 122 8.85 0.82 13.58
CA GLN A 122 9.51 -0.31 14.25
C GLN A 122 9.57 -1.55 13.36
N PHE A 123 8.56 -1.74 12.51
CA PHE A 123 8.43 -2.91 11.66
C PHE A 123 8.26 -2.51 10.19
N ILE A 124 9.12 -3.05 9.32
CA ILE A 124 8.98 -2.91 7.87
C ILE A 124 9.08 -4.29 7.21
N SER A 125 8.12 -4.60 6.34
CA SER A 125 8.21 -5.75 5.43
C SER A 125 8.04 -5.31 3.98
N LEU A 126 9.12 -5.46 3.22
CA LEU A 126 9.22 -5.24 1.77
C LEU A 126 9.31 -6.55 0.98
N THR A 127 9.16 -7.69 1.67
CA THR A 127 9.39 -9.04 1.12
C THR A 127 8.60 -9.29 -0.17
N ILE A 128 9.13 -10.13 -1.07
CA ILE A 128 8.41 -10.58 -2.28
C ILE A 128 7.80 -9.38 -3.04
N ASN A 129 8.68 -8.50 -3.50
CA ASN A 129 8.40 -7.33 -4.33
C ASN A 129 9.62 -7.09 -5.24
N TYR A 130 9.57 -6.04 -6.04
CA TYR A 130 10.62 -5.67 -6.99
C TYR A 130 11.35 -4.38 -6.58
N PHE A 131 11.50 -4.15 -5.26
CA PHE A 131 12.28 -3.02 -4.75
C PHE A 131 13.77 -3.16 -5.11
N THR A 132 14.40 -2.03 -5.41
CA THR A 132 15.82 -1.89 -5.75
C THR A 132 16.51 -0.94 -4.77
N ASN A 133 17.84 -1.02 -4.66
CA ASN A 133 18.66 -0.11 -3.85
C ASN A 133 18.28 -0.10 -2.35
N ILE A 134 18.04 -1.27 -1.76
CA ILE A 134 17.74 -1.39 -0.32
C ILE A 134 18.94 -0.93 0.52
N SER A 135 20.16 -1.11 0.03
CA SER A 135 21.38 -0.57 0.65
C SER A 135 21.35 0.96 0.78
N GLY A 136 20.83 1.66 -0.22
CA GLY A 136 20.61 3.11 -0.18
C GLY A 136 19.60 3.51 0.91
N MET A 137 18.48 2.80 1.03
CA MET A 137 17.49 3.03 2.10
C MET A 137 18.11 2.88 3.50
N LEU A 138 18.92 1.83 3.70
CA LEU A 138 19.60 1.56 4.97
C LEU A 138 20.60 2.67 5.34
N THR A 139 21.29 3.25 4.35
CA THR A 139 22.33 4.27 4.58
C THR A 139 21.81 5.70 4.63
N SER A 140 20.61 5.98 4.10
CA SER A 140 20.10 7.35 3.88
C SER A 140 19.15 7.88 4.97
N GLY A 141 18.40 7.03 5.67
CA GLY A 141 17.40 7.53 6.63
C GLY A 141 17.03 6.56 7.75
N VAL A 142 16.54 5.37 7.41
CA VAL A 142 15.91 4.45 8.37
C VAL A 142 16.86 4.07 9.52
N ALA A 143 18.12 3.73 9.21
CA ALA A 143 19.06 3.25 10.21
C ALA A 143 19.48 4.31 11.24
N ARG A 144 19.22 5.60 11.00
CA ARG A 144 19.62 6.70 11.89
C ARG A 144 18.47 7.32 12.67
N THR A 145 17.22 7.15 12.24
CA THR A 145 16.11 8.01 12.66
C THR A 145 14.91 7.27 13.22
N SER A 146 14.77 5.98 12.94
CA SER A 146 13.66 5.16 13.41
C SER A 146 14.16 4.10 14.39
N PRO A 147 13.41 3.78 15.46
CA PRO A 147 13.72 2.67 16.37
C PRO A 147 13.35 1.33 15.72
N LEU A 148 13.88 1.08 14.52
CA LEU A 148 13.53 -0.09 13.72
C LEU A 148 14.00 -1.35 14.44
N THR A 149 13.06 -2.22 14.81
CA THR A 149 13.33 -3.49 15.48
C THR A 149 13.34 -4.65 14.50
N THR A 150 12.55 -4.55 13.44
CA THR A 150 12.38 -5.63 12.46
C THR A 150 12.35 -5.09 11.03
N LEU A 151 13.22 -5.63 10.19
CA LEU A 151 13.25 -5.36 8.76
C LEU A 151 13.24 -6.67 7.97
N LEU A 152 12.22 -6.85 7.13
CA LEU A 152 12.09 -8.01 6.26
C LEU A 152 12.21 -7.59 4.80
N VAL A 153 13.27 -8.05 4.12
CA VAL A 153 13.60 -7.74 2.71
C VAL A 153 13.90 -9.00 1.88
N SER A 154 13.50 -10.17 2.37
CA SER A 154 13.69 -11.42 1.63
C SER A 154 12.94 -11.43 0.29
N TYR A 155 13.53 -12.04 -0.72
CA TYR A 155 12.97 -12.16 -2.07
C TYR A 155 12.62 -10.81 -2.75
N THR A 156 13.31 -9.72 -2.38
CA THR A 156 13.35 -8.50 -3.21
C THR A 156 14.43 -8.67 -4.28
N ILE A 157 14.18 -8.22 -5.52
CA ILE A 157 15.19 -8.25 -6.58
C ILE A 157 16.20 -7.11 -6.35
N ASP A 158 17.04 -7.24 -5.33
CA ASP A 158 18.19 -6.38 -5.15
C ASP A 158 19.45 -7.14 -5.58
N ALA A 159 19.99 -6.76 -6.75
CA ALA A 159 21.22 -7.33 -7.27
C ALA A 159 22.43 -7.14 -6.32
N CYS A 160 22.34 -6.21 -5.34
CA CYS A 160 23.46 -5.84 -4.48
C CYS A 160 23.56 -6.56 -3.12
N ILE A 161 22.55 -7.31 -2.67
CA ILE A 161 22.60 -7.96 -1.34
C ILE A 161 23.67 -9.08 -1.25
N LYS A 162 24.17 -9.58 -2.39
CA LYS A 162 25.31 -10.52 -2.40
C LYS A 162 26.65 -9.91 -1.96
N ALA A 163 26.79 -8.58 -1.88
CA ALA A 163 28.07 -7.92 -1.59
C ALA A 163 28.18 -7.34 -0.16
N ALA A 164 27.06 -7.13 0.55
CA ALA A 164 27.07 -6.41 1.84
C ALA A 164 27.10 -7.31 3.09
N VAL A 165 27.03 -8.64 2.93
CA VAL A 165 27.08 -9.61 4.05
C VAL A 165 28.42 -10.40 4.06
N SER A 166 29.38 -10.04 3.19
CA SER A 166 30.68 -10.69 3.10
C SER A 166 31.86 -9.83 3.52
N GLN A 167 31.66 -8.77 4.32
CA GLN A 167 32.73 -8.00 4.94
C GLN A 167 32.36 -7.62 6.37
#